data_AF-A0A4P6X5E6-F1
#
_entry.id   AF-A0A4P6X5E6-F1
#
_cell.length_a   1.000
_cell.length_b   1.000
_cell.length_c   1.000
_cell.angle_alpha   90.00
_cell.angle_beta   90.00
_cell.angle_gamma   90.00
#
_symmetry.space_group_name_H-M   'P 1'
#
loop_
_entity.id
_entity.type
_entity.pdbx_description
1 polymer ?
#
loop_
_entity_poly.entity_id
_entity_poly.type
_entity_poly.pdbx_seq_one_letter_code
_entity_poly.pdbx_strand_id
1 'polypeptide(L)' 'MTPSETYRANAAAQREAAQKTTLANRREMHERSAYAWEAMAEANEATAARAVVNAAAKLAG' A
#
# COMPACT_ATOMS: atom_id res chain seq x y z
N MET A 1 6.59 9.32 -8.91
CA MET A 1 6.06 8.69 -7.68
C MET A 1 4.60 8.37 -7.92
N THR A 2 4.26 7.09 -8.00
CA THR A 2 2.89 6.59 -8.13
C THR A 2 2.21 6.55 -6.74
N PRO A 3 0.87 6.51 -6.67
CA PRO A 3 0.18 6.32 -5.39
C PRO A 3 0.64 5.06 -4.63
N SER A 4 0.86 3.95 -5.35
CA SER A 4 1.35 2.70 -4.76
C SER A 4 2.75 2.83 -4.16
N GLU A 5 3.65 3.58 -4.82
CA GLU A 5 4.99 3.90 -4.27
C GLU A 5 4.89 4.73 -2.98
N THR A 6 3.99 5.71 -2.93
CA THR A 6 3.71 6.49 -1.71
C THR A 6 3.19 5.62 -0.58
N TYR A 7 2.25 4.73 -0.87
CA TYR A 7 1.72 3.81 0.14
C TYR A 7 2.80 2.85 0.66
N ARG A 8 3.66 2.31 -0.22
CA ARG A 8 4.80 1.49 0.21
C ARG A 8 5.80 2.26 1.07
N ALA A 9 6.09 3.51 0.72
CA ALA A 9 6.97 4.37 1.53
C ALA A 9 6.38 4.61 2.93
N ASN A 10 5.07 4.87 3.02
CA ASN A 10 4.38 5.02 4.29
C ASN A 10 4.38 3.72 5.11
N ALA A 11 4.16 2.57 4.47
CA ALA A 11 4.25 1.27 5.14
C ALA A 11 5.64 1.05 5.74
N ALA A 12 6.70 1.30 4.97
CA ALA A 12 8.08 1.18 5.45
C ALA A 12 8.36 2.10 6.65
N ALA A 13 7.90 3.36 6.59
CA ALA A 13 8.05 4.30 7.70
C ALA A 13 7.33 3.81 8.97
N GLN A 14 6.15 3.19 8.84
CA GLN A 14 5.42 2.61 9.97
C GLN A 14 6.13 1.37 10.52
N ARG A 15 6.70 0.50 9.67
CA ARG A 15 7.52 -0.64 10.11
C ARG A 15 8.75 -0.17 10.89
N GLU A 16 9.43 0.86 10.42
CA GLU A 16 10.57 1.45 11.12
C GLU A 16 10.15 2.06 12.47
N ALA A 17 9.01 2.76 12.51
CA ALA A 17 8.46 3.29 13.76
C ALA A 17 8.11 2.18 14.77
N ALA A 18 7.55 1.05 14.30
CA ALA A 18 7.28 -0.12 15.13
C ALA A 18 8.56 -0.68 15.79
N GLN A 19 9.65 -0.80 15.02
CA GLN A 19 10.95 -1.27 15.51
C GLN A 19 11.53 -0.35 16.60
N LYS A 20 11.33 0.96 16.46
CA LYS A 20 11.80 1.96 17.44
C LYS A 20 10.88 2.10 18.66
N THR A 21 9.71 1.47 18.64
CA THR A 21 8.70 1.62 19.68
C THR A 21 8.82 0.55 20.76
N THR A 22 8.93 1.00 22.02
CA THR A 22 9.05 0.13 23.21
C THR A 22 7.70 -0.29 23.78
N LEU A 23 6.68 0.56 23.68
CA LEU A 23 5.32 0.27 24.17
C LEU A 23 4.59 -0.66 23.20
N ALA A 24 4.20 -1.86 23.68
CA ALA A 24 3.59 -2.90 22.85
C ALA A 24 2.35 -2.42 22.10
N ASN A 25 1.44 -1.72 22.77
CA ASN A 25 0.21 -1.19 22.14
C ASN A 25 0.50 -0.19 21.01
N ARG A 26 1.55 0.63 21.14
CA ARG A 26 1.96 1.56 20.09
C ARG A 26 2.66 0.84 18.95
N ARG A 27 3.47 -0.18 19.24
CA ARG A 27 4.08 -1.03 18.22
C ARG A 27 3.02 -1.71 17.36
N GLU A 28 2.02 -2.33 17.98
CA GLU A 28 0.89 -2.95 17.28
C GLU A 28 0.09 -1.94 16.43
N MET A 29 -0.06 -0.70 16.91
CA MET A 29 -0.67 0.36 16.12
C MET A 29 0.15 0.65 14.85
N HIS A 30 1.47 0.79 14.96
CA HIS A 30 2.35 1.01 13.81
C HIS A 30 2.32 -0.18 12.84
N GLU A 31 2.34 -1.42 13.34
CA GLU A 31 2.26 -2.62 12.52
C GLU A 31 0.92 -2.72 11.76
N ARG A 32 -0.21 -2.45 12.42
CA ARG A 32 -1.53 -2.40 11.77
C ARG A 32 -1.60 -1.30 10.71
N SER A 33 -1.01 -0.14 11.00
CA SER A 33 -0.92 0.96 10.03
C SER A 33 -0.09 0.56 8.80
N ALA A 34 1.07 -0.08 9.01
CA ALA A 34 1.90 -0.59 7.92
C ALA A 34 1.13 -1.56 7.02
N TYR A 35 0.41 -2.51 7.62
CA TYR A 35 -0.42 -3.46 6.89
C TYR A 35 -1.51 -2.77 6.05
N ALA A 36 -2.18 -1.75 6.61
CA ALA A 36 -3.19 -1.00 5.87
C ALA A 36 -2.60 -0.26 4.66
N TRP A 37 -1.40 0.32 4.80
CA TRP A 37 -0.70 0.94 3.68
C TRP A 37 -0.28 -0.07 2.61
N GLU A 38 0.23 -1.24 3.00
CA GLU A 38 0.57 -2.34 2.09
C GLU A 38 -0.66 -2.79 1.29
N ALA A 39 -1.79 -3.03 1.96
CA ALA A 39 -3.04 -3.42 1.31
C ALA A 39 -3.56 -2.35 0.32
N MET A 40 -3.42 -1.05 0.65
CA MET A 40 -3.78 0.01 -0.28
C MET A 40 -2.85 0.08 -1.50
N ALA A 41 -1.56 -0.19 -1.34
CA ALA A 41 -0.62 -0.28 -2.45
C ALA A 41 -1.03 -1.40 -3.43
N GLU A 42 -1.31 -2.59 -2.88
CA GLU A 42 -1.76 -3.75 -3.67
C GLU A 42 -3.08 -3.47 -4.39
N ALA A 43 -4.06 -2.90 -3.70
CA ALA A 43 -5.35 -2.56 -4.28
C ALA A 43 -5.22 -1.53 -5.41
N ASN A 44 -4.33 -0.55 -5.26
CA ASN A 44 -4.08 0.46 -6.28
C ASN A 44 -3.42 -0.15 -7.52
N GLU A 45 -2.42 -1.01 -7.34
CA GLU A 45 -1.76 -1.71 -8.46
C GLU A 45 -2.72 -2.64 -9.21
N ALA A 46 -3.54 -3.40 -8.48
CA ALA A 46 -4.56 -4.24 -9.08
C ALA A 46 -5.59 -3.42 -9.88
N THR A 47 -5.97 -2.24 -9.38
CA THR A 47 -6.88 -1.32 -10.07
C THR A 47 -6.24 -0.76 -11.34
N ALA A 48 -4.98 -0.32 -11.27
CA ALA A 48 -4.24 0.17 -12.43
C ALA A 48 -4.11 -0.91 -13.52
N ALA A 49 -3.77 -2.15 -13.13
CA ALA A 49 -3.67 -3.27 -14.07
C ALA A 49 -5.01 -3.57 -14.77
N ARG A 50 -6.13 -3.60 -14.02
CA ARG A 50 -7.47 -3.80 -14.59
C ARG A 50 -7.87 -2.67 -15.53
N ALA A 51 -7.50 -1.43 -15.22
CA ALA A 51 -7.79 -0.29 -16.09
C ALA A 51 -7.13 -0.43 -17.47
N VAL A 52 -5.88 -0.93 -17.52
CA VAL A 52 -5.16 -1.21 -18.78
C VAL A 52 -5.89 -2.28 -19.60
N VAL A 53 -6.27 -3.39 -18.99
CA VAL A 53 -7.01 -4.47 -19.66
C VAL A 53 -8.34 -3.97 -20.22
N ASN A 54 -9.11 -3.22 -19.42
CA ASN A 54 -10.39 -2.67 -19.83
C ASN A 54 -10.26 -1.67 -20.99
N ALA A 55 -9.20 -0.86 -20.99
CA ALA A 55 -8.92 0.07 -22.09
C ALA A 55 -8.58 -0.67 -23.39
N ALA A 56 -7.76 -1.73 -23.31
CA ALA A 56 -7.44 -2.57 -24.47
C ALA A 56 -8.68 -3.27 -25.03
N ALA A 57 -9.53 -3.83 -24.17
CA ALA A 57 -10.78 -4.48 -24.59
C ALA A 57 -11.73 -3.52 -25.34
N LYS A 58 -11.82 -2.26 -24.89
CA LYS A 58 -12.62 -1.22 -25.57
C LYS A 58 -12.12 -0.85 -26.95
N LEU A 59 -10.82 -1.02 -27.24
CA LEU A 59 -10.25 -0.72 -28.56
C LEU A 59 -10.36 -1.90 -29.54
N ALA A 60 -10.62 -3.10 -29.03
CA ALA A 60 -10.70 -4.33 -29.81
C ALA A 60 -12.12 -4.72 -30.24
N GLY A 61 -13.15 -4.00 -29.74
CA GLY A 61 -14.57 -4.18 -30.10
C GLY A 61 -15.12 -2.94 -30.77
#